data_AF-A0A2N3FKK5-F1
#
_entry.id   AF-A0A2N3FKK5-F1
#
_cell.length_a   1.000
_cell.length_b   1.000
_cell.length_c   1.000
_cell.angle_alpha   90.00
_cell.angle_beta   90.00
_cell.angle_gamma   90.00
#
_symmetry.space_group_name_H-M   'P 1'
#
loop_
_entity.id
_entity.type
_entity.pdbx_description
1 polymer ?
#
loop_
_entity_poly.entity_id
_entity_poly.type
_entity_poly.pdbx_seq_one_letter_code
_entity_poly.pdbx_strand_id
1 'polypeptide(L)'
;MVRPDTFHEVREHLAGLSDTELEARFWELSNDVVKPLIDLARTHTSPSIERSVLMRMGIDSRTCMAVVSECETRGYLGHGAGHVVYLCMQAWSCDAPAAAARLAAGEGWEIPAEKFGGAR
;
A
#
# COMPACT_ATOMS: atom_id res chain seq x y z
N MET A 1 -30.20 23.66 -13.41
CA MET A 1 -29.69 24.93 -13.96
C MET A 1 -28.41 24.63 -14.72
N VAL A 2 -28.32 25.01 -16.00
CA VAL A 2 -27.14 24.73 -16.84
C VAL A 2 -26.02 25.70 -16.47
N ARG A 3 -24.78 25.20 -16.34
CA ARG A 3 -23.61 26.05 -16.08
C ARG A 3 -23.42 27.00 -17.28
N PRO A 4 -23.29 28.32 -17.06
CA PRO A 4 -22.99 29.25 -18.15
C PRO A 4 -21.62 28.96 -18.78
N ASP A 5 -21.57 29.03 -20.11
CA ASP A 5 -20.32 28.87 -20.86
C ASP A 5 -19.44 30.10 -20.65
N THR A 6 -18.29 29.87 -20.02
CA THR A 6 -17.31 30.88 -19.60
C THR A 6 -15.94 30.56 -20.18
N PHE A 7 -15.85 29.69 -21.20
CA PHE A 7 -14.57 29.22 -21.75
C PHE A 7 -13.65 30.37 -22.20
N HIS A 8 -14.20 31.36 -22.90
CA HIS A 8 -13.44 32.49 -23.41
C HIS A 8 -12.80 33.34 -22.30
N GLU A 9 -13.48 33.49 -21.16
CA GLU A 9 -12.97 34.21 -19.98
C GLU A 9 -11.89 33.38 -19.26
N VAL A 10 -12.13 32.08 -19.06
CA VAL A 10 -11.22 31.21 -18.29
C VAL A 10 -9.89 31.01 -19.01
N ARG A 11 -9.87 30.96 -20.36
CA ARG A 11 -8.66 30.67 -21.13
C ARG A 11 -7.72 31.85 -21.33
N GLU A 12 -8.08 33.08 -20.94
CA GLU A 12 -7.29 34.29 -21.26
C GLU A 12 -5.84 34.17 -20.78
N HIS A 13 -5.62 33.58 -19.60
CA HIS A 13 -4.30 33.35 -19.03
C HIS A 13 -3.40 32.37 -19.82
N LEU A 14 -3.93 31.72 -20.86
CA LEU A 14 -3.22 30.79 -21.73
C LEU A 14 -2.98 31.37 -23.13
N ALA A 15 -3.57 32.52 -23.48
CA ALA A 15 -3.59 33.04 -24.85
C ALA A 15 -2.21 33.37 -25.42
N GLY A 16 -1.22 33.62 -24.56
CA GLY A 16 0.16 33.93 -24.96
C GLY A 16 1.09 32.73 -25.04
N LEU A 17 0.63 31.52 -24.72
CA LEU A 17 1.46 30.31 -24.76
C LEU A 17 1.49 29.73 -26.17
N SER A 18 2.68 29.31 -26.61
CA SER A 18 2.83 28.41 -27.75
C SER A 18 2.28 27.01 -27.44
N ASP A 19 2.02 26.21 -28.47
CA ASP A 19 1.54 24.83 -28.28
C ASP A 19 2.49 24.00 -27.39
N THR A 20 3.80 24.17 -27.56
CA THR A 20 4.82 23.50 -26.75
C THR A 20 4.77 23.92 -25.28
N GLU A 21 4.59 25.22 -25.01
CA GLU A 21 4.47 25.73 -23.63
C GLU A 21 3.15 25.28 -22.98
N LEU A 22 2.07 25.21 -23.77
CA LEU A 22 0.77 24.73 -23.32
C LEU A 22 0.84 23.23 -22.97
N GLU A 23 1.51 22.42 -23.79
CA GLU A 23 1.76 21.00 -23.52
C GLU A 23 2.62 20.81 -22.27
N ALA A 24 3.72 21.56 -22.14
CA ALA A 24 4.60 21.50 -20.97
C ALA A 24 3.83 21.82 -19.69
N ARG A 25 3.01 22.88 -19.70
CA ARG A 25 2.15 23.26 -18.57
C ARG A 25 1.12 22.19 -18.24
N PHE A 26 0.53 21.55 -19.24
CA PHE A 26 -0.41 20.44 -19.02
C PHE A 26 0.26 19.28 -18.26
N TRP A 27 1.47 18.89 -18.68
CA TRP A 27 2.21 17.81 -18.03
C TRP A 27 2.73 18.19 -16.65
N GLU A 28 3.18 19.43 -16.44
CA GLU A 28 3.55 19.95 -15.13
C GLU A 28 2.40 19.84 -14.15
N LEU A 29 1.22 20.38 -14.50
CA LEU A 29 0.03 20.31 -13.65
C LEU A 29 -0.42 18.86 -13.42
N SER A 30 -0.36 18.01 -14.45
CA SER A 30 -0.70 16.59 -14.32
C SER A 30 0.23 15.89 -13.33
N ASN A 31 1.53 16.19 -13.36
CA ASN A 31 2.51 15.67 -12.41
C ASN A 31 2.25 16.15 -10.99
N ASP A 32 1.94 17.44 -10.81
CA ASP A 32 1.62 18.01 -9.50
C ASP A 32 0.38 17.37 -8.88
N VAL A 33 -0.63 17.06 -9.70
CA VAL A 33 -1.84 16.35 -9.27
C VAL A 33 -1.53 14.93 -8.78
N VAL A 34 -0.69 14.18 -9.49
CA VAL A 34 -0.41 12.77 -9.13
C VAL A 34 0.67 12.60 -8.06
N LYS A 35 1.56 13.58 -7.89
CA LYS A 35 2.65 13.56 -6.90
C LYS A 35 2.19 13.17 -5.48
N PRO A 36 1.18 13.79 -4.87
CA PRO A 36 0.72 13.40 -3.53
C PRO A 36 0.15 11.97 -3.47
N LEU A 37 -0.40 11.46 -4.58
CA LEU A 37 -0.89 10.08 -4.66
C LEU A 37 0.25 9.07 -4.63
N ILE A 38 1.37 9.39 -5.32
CA ILE A 38 2.58 8.57 -5.30
C ILE A 38 3.21 8.58 -3.91
N ASP A 39 3.27 9.74 -3.25
CA ASP A 39 3.83 9.85 -1.90
C ASP A 39 3.00 9.09 -0.86
N LEU A 40 1.67 9.09 -1.00
CA LEU A 40 0.79 8.22 -0.20
C LEU A 40 1.15 6.74 -0.40
N ALA A 41 1.30 6.30 -1.65
CA ALA A 41 1.64 4.92 -1.98
C ALA A 41 3.04 4.48 -1.49
N ARG A 42 3.99 5.41 -1.33
CA ARG A 42 5.32 5.12 -0.78
C ARG A 42 5.33 4.96 0.74
N THR A 43 4.42 5.63 1.43
CA THR A 43 4.45 5.78 2.89
C THR A 43 3.43 4.90 3.61
N HIS A 44 2.46 4.35 2.88
CA HIS A 44 1.37 3.55 3.42
C HIS A 44 1.27 2.20 2.72
N THR A 45 0.67 1.23 3.40
CA THR A 45 0.32 -0.08 2.83
C THR A 45 -1.20 -0.30 2.94
N SER A 46 -1.67 -1.43 2.42
CA SER A 46 -3.05 -1.88 2.53
C SER A 46 -3.12 -3.40 2.65
N PRO A 47 -4.24 -3.97 3.12
CA PRO A 47 -4.41 -5.43 3.17
C PRO A 47 -4.18 -6.12 1.82
N SER A 48 -4.52 -5.50 0.69
CA SER A 48 -4.27 -6.09 -0.63
C SER A 48 -2.79 -6.08 -1.02
N ILE A 49 -2.05 -5.01 -0.66
CA ILE A 49 -0.59 -4.94 -0.86
C ILE A 49 0.09 -6.03 -0.03
N GLU A 50 -0.26 -6.17 1.24
CA GLU A 50 0.33 -7.18 2.12
C GLU A 50 0.03 -8.61 1.65
N ARG A 51 -1.20 -8.91 1.20
CA ARG A 51 -1.51 -10.20 0.56
C ARG A 51 -0.66 -10.44 -0.67
N SER A 52 -0.42 -9.42 -1.50
CA SER A 52 0.44 -9.53 -2.69
C SER A 52 1.89 -9.85 -2.34
N VAL A 53 2.39 -9.36 -1.19
CA VAL A 53 3.72 -9.68 -0.69
C VAL A 53 3.76 -11.16 -0.26
N LEU A 54 2.79 -11.61 0.53
CA LEU A 54 2.73 -13.00 0.98
C LEU A 54 2.58 -14.00 -0.18
N MET A 55 1.79 -13.68 -1.21
CA MET A 55 1.69 -14.51 -2.40
C MET A 55 3.03 -14.62 -3.15
N ARG A 56 3.81 -13.52 -3.20
CA ARG A 56 5.18 -13.54 -3.76
C ARG A 56 6.17 -14.33 -2.91
N MET A 57 5.86 -14.57 -1.63
CA MET A 57 6.60 -15.49 -0.75
C MET A 57 6.17 -16.96 -0.92
N GLY A 58 5.25 -17.26 -1.85
CA GLY A 58 4.81 -18.63 -2.15
C GLY A 58 3.64 -19.14 -1.31
N ILE A 59 2.97 -18.25 -0.56
CA ILE A 59 1.83 -18.59 0.29
C ILE A 59 0.53 -18.54 -0.54
N ASP A 60 -0.38 -19.49 -0.33
CA ASP A 60 -1.66 -19.50 -1.03
C ASP A 60 -2.59 -18.35 -0.60
N SER A 61 -3.52 -17.97 -1.47
CA SER A 61 -4.39 -16.80 -1.26
C SER A 61 -5.24 -16.88 0.02
N ARG A 62 -5.71 -18.07 0.42
CA ARG A 62 -6.56 -18.24 1.60
C ARG A 62 -5.74 -18.04 2.87
N THR A 63 -4.55 -18.63 2.94
CA THR A 63 -3.62 -18.42 4.07
C THR A 63 -3.17 -16.97 4.13
N CYS A 64 -2.87 -16.33 2.99
CA CYS A 64 -2.55 -14.90 2.93
C CYS A 64 -3.66 -14.03 3.54
N MET A 65 -4.92 -14.31 3.20
CA MET A 65 -6.07 -13.59 3.75
C MET A 65 -6.14 -13.73 5.28
N ALA A 66 -6.01 -14.95 5.79
CA ALA A 66 -6.07 -15.21 7.23
C ALA A 66 -4.96 -14.46 8.00
N VAL A 67 -3.71 -14.57 7.54
CA VAL A 67 -2.58 -13.90 8.18
C VAL A 67 -2.72 -12.38 8.14
N VAL A 68 -3.10 -11.81 6.98
CA VAL A 68 -3.25 -10.35 6.85
C VAL A 68 -4.40 -9.81 7.70
N SER A 69 -5.51 -10.53 7.81
CA SER A 69 -6.63 -10.15 8.67
C SER A 69 -6.22 -10.09 10.16
N GLU A 70 -5.41 -11.04 10.60
CA GLU A 70 -4.85 -11.02 11.96
C GLU A 70 -3.84 -9.88 12.14
N CYS A 71 -2.96 -9.63 11.16
CA CYS A 71 -2.06 -8.48 11.17
C CYS A 71 -2.82 -7.15 11.26
N GLU A 72 -3.95 -7.01 10.56
CA GLU A 72 -4.82 -5.84 10.64
C GLU A 72 -5.43 -5.68 12.02
N THR A 73 -6.03 -6.75 12.55
CA THR A 73 -6.63 -6.80 13.89
C THR A 73 -5.62 -6.46 14.99
N ARG A 74 -4.36 -6.83 14.81
CA ARG A 74 -3.26 -6.65 15.77
C ARG A 74 -2.43 -5.39 15.52
N GLY A 75 -2.79 -4.54 14.55
CA GLY A 75 -2.06 -3.31 14.23
C GLY A 75 -0.67 -3.51 13.62
N TYR A 76 -0.39 -4.68 13.05
CA TYR A 76 0.92 -5.02 12.47
C TYR A 76 1.07 -4.70 10.98
N LEU A 77 0.02 -4.20 10.29
CA LEU A 77 0.13 -3.85 8.87
C LEU A 77 1.23 -2.82 8.60
N GLY A 78 1.42 -1.83 9.47
CA GLY A 78 2.49 -0.83 9.34
C GLY A 78 3.91 -1.40 9.45
N HIS A 79 4.06 -2.62 9.99
CA HIS A 79 5.32 -3.34 10.05
C HIS A 79 5.52 -4.32 8.89
N GLY A 80 4.47 -4.57 8.10
CA GLY A 80 4.44 -5.49 6.96
C GLY A 80 4.14 -6.94 7.39
N ALA A 81 3.11 -7.54 6.79
CA ALA A 81 2.75 -8.94 7.04
C ALA A 81 3.84 -9.91 6.56
N GLY A 82 4.56 -9.56 5.48
CA GLY A 82 5.73 -10.32 5.04
C GLY A 82 6.85 -10.34 6.08
N HIS A 83 7.05 -9.23 6.81
CA HIS A 83 8.03 -9.16 7.89
C HIS A 83 7.58 -9.98 9.10
N VAL A 84 6.29 -9.97 9.44
CA VAL A 84 5.71 -10.84 10.47
C VAL A 84 5.99 -12.32 10.16
N VAL A 85 5.69 -12.76 8.93
CA VAL A 85 5.97 -14.14 8.51
C VAL A 85 7.47 -14.43 8.57
N TYR A 86 8.32 -13.50 8.11
CA TYR A 86 9.78 -13.66 8.15
C TYR A 86 10.33 -13.86 9.57
N LEU A 87 9.84 -13.11 10.57
CA LEU A 87 10.23 -13.31 11.97
C LEU A 87 9.88 -14.72 12.46
N CYS A 88 8.69 -15.21 12.10
CA CYS A 88 8.24 -16.54 12.48
C CYS A 88 9.01 -17.64 11.75
N MET A 89 9.38 -17.44 10.48
CA MET A 89 10.29 -18.33 9.75
C MET A 89 11.62 -18.49 10.47
N GLN A 90 12.21 -17.39 10.96
CA GLN A 90 13.46 -17.43 11.72
C GLN A 90 13.29 -18.17 13.06
N ALA A 91 12.25 -17.81 13.83
CA ALA A 91 11.99 -18.41 15.14
C ALA A 91 11.72 -19.93 15.06
N TRP A 92 11.04 -20.39 14.01
CA TRP A 92 10.68 -21.80 13.84
C TRP A 92 11.61 -22.57 12.91
N SER A 93 12.61 -21.91 12.31
CA SER A 93 13.50 -22.51 11.31
C SER A 93 12.71 -23.23 10.20
N CYS A 94 11.73 -22.55 9.61
CA CYS A 94 10.86 -23.10 8.56
C CYS A 94 10.68 -22.13 7.39
N ASP A 95 10.05 -22.60 6.31
CA ASP A 95 9.77 -21.79 5.13
C ASP A 95 8.54 -20.89 5.31
N ALA A 96 8.29 -20.01 4.33
CA ALA A 96 7.20 -19.04 4.40
C ALA A 96 5.80 -19.69 4.44
N PRO A 97 5.48 -20.69 3.60
CA PRO A 97 4.20 -21.39 3.70
C PRO A 97 3.97 -22.06 5.06
N ALA A 98 4.97 -22.73 5.64
CA ALA A 98 4.83 -23.37 6.95
C ALA A 98 4.62 -22.35 8.07
N ALA A 99 5.38 -21.25 8.06
CA ALA A 99 5.21 -20.17 9.03
C ALA A 99 3.83 -19.50 8.90
N ALA A 100 3.38 -19.24 7.68
CA ALA A 100 2.08 -18.62 7.43
C ALA A 100 0.91 -19.53 7.85
N ALA A 101 1.02 -20.85 7.65
CA ALA A 101 0.00 -21.80 8.08
C ALA A 101 -0.17 -21.82 9.61
N ARG A 102 0.93 -21.74 10.36
CA ARG A 102 0.91 -21.63 11.83
C ARG A 102 0.29 -20.33 12.31
N LEU A 103 0.69 -19.20 11.72
CA LEU A 103 0.10 -17.89 12.02
C LEU A 103 -1.40 -17.86 11.74
N ALA A 104 -1.84 -18.46 10.62
CA ALA A 104 -3.25 -18.59 10.26
C ALA A 104 -4.04 -19.50 11.22
N ALA A 105 -3.37 -20.46 11.87
CA ALA A 105 -3.94 -21.27 12.95
C ALA A 105 -3.96 -20.56 14.32
N GLY A 106 -3.43 -19.33 14.40
CA GLY A 106 -3.39 -18.53 15.62
C GLY A 106 -2.13 -18.76 16.47
N GLU A 107 -1.13 -19.47 15.97
CA GLU A 107 0.12 -19.76 16.68
C GLU A 107 1.19 -18.70 16.39
N GLY A 108 2.02 -18.36 17.38
CA GLY A 108 3.24 -17.58 17.15
C GLY A 108 3.10 -16.06 17.20
N TRP A 109 1.93 -15.52 17.52
CA TRP A 109 1.70 -14.07 17.53
C TRP A 109 2.44 -13.34 18.66
N GLU A 110 2.97 -14.06 19.64
CA GLU A 110 3.91 -13.58 20.64
C GLU A 110 5.26 -13.16 20.01
N ILE A 111 5.71 -13.82 18.94
CA ILE A 111 6.98 -13.53 18.27
C ILE A 111 7.00 -12.10 17.67
N PRO A 112 6.03 -11.68 16.82
CA PRO A 112 5.96 -10.30 16.38
C PRO A 112 5.63 -9.34 17.52
N ALA A 113 4.89 -9.75 18.55
CA ALA A 113 4.59 -8.91 19.71
C ALA A 113 5.86 -8.56 20.52
N GLU A 114 6.81 -9.49 20.66
CA GLU A 114 8.10 -9.22 21.29
C GLU A 114 8.92 -8.19 20.50
N LYS A 115 8.83 -8.22 19.17
CA LYS A 115 9.59 -7.32 18.29
C LYS A 115 8.97 -5.94 18.12
N PHE A 116 7.65 -5.88 17.94
CA PHE A 116 6.92 -4.66 17.59
C PHE A 116 6.17 -4.05 18.79
N GLY A 117 5.99 -4.80 19.88
CA GLY A 117 5.10 -4.45 20.97
C GLY A 117 3.64 -4.83 20.67
N GLY A 118 2.76 -4.60 21.64
CA GLY A 118 1.32 -4.61 21.40
C GLY A 118 0.89 -3.38 20.59
N ALA A 119 -0.16 -3.52 19.77
CA ALA A 119 -0.74 -2.41 19.01
C ALA A 119 -0.95 -1.15 19.88
N ARG A 120 -0.55 0.01 19.33
CA ARG A 120 -1.04 1.32 19.79
C ARG A 120 -2.43 1.57 19.25
#